data_AF-A0A2G6KY85-F1
#
_entry.id   AF-A0A2G6KY85-F1
#
_cell.length_a   1.000
_cell.length_b   1.000
_cell.length_c   1.000
_cell.angle_alpha   90.00
_cell.angle_beta   90.00
_cell.angle_gamma   90.00
#
_symmetry.space_group_name_H-M   'P 1'
#
loop_
_entity.id
_entity.type
_entity.pdbx_description
1 polymer ?
#
loop_
_entity_poly.entity_id
_entity_poly.type
_entity_poly.pdbx_seq_one_letter_code
_entity_poly.pdbx_strand_id
1 'polypeptide(L)'
;MSIVGKLEVVKDMIQSTVNQGVKTAEDIHIAIGDIAFEVLEQQGRFDEEAKALREQHTALVKTIYGKIREVNDTVGEFASDIFENIEDSEVILKNMADKETKEKTQSDS
;
A
#
# COMPACT_ATOMS: atom_id res chain seq x y z
N MET A 1 16.21 9.06 15.70
CA MET A 1 15.53 8.37 14.59
C MET A 1 16.60 7.76 13.70
N SER A 2 16.60 6.43 13.57
CA SER A 2 17.54 5.68 12.72
C SER A 2 17.34 6.04 11.24
N ILE A 3 18.30 5.73 10.38
CA ILE A 3 18.15 5.91 8.93
C ILE A 3 17.00 5.01 8.43
N VAL A 4 16.91 3.79 8.97
CA VAL A 4 15.80 2.85 8.74
C VAL A 4 14.45 3.46 9.09
N GLY A 5 14.31 4.06 10.28
CA GLY A 5 13.05 4.71 10.66
C GLY A 5 12.65 5.90 9.78
N LYS A 6 13.61 6.59 9.13
CA LYS A 6 13.29 7.62 8.12
C LYS A 6 12.81 7.00 6.81
N LEU A 7 13.34 5.85 6.42
CA LEU A 7 12.92 5.12 5.23
C LEU A 7 11.50 4.56 5.41
N GLU A 8 11.15 4.07 6.60
CA GLU A 8 9.77 3.64 6.93
C GLU A 8 8.77 4.77 6.69
N VAL A 9 9.04 5.96 7.23
CA VAL A 9 8.17 7.15 7.05
C VAL A 9 7.98 7.52 5.58
N VAL A 10 9.04 7.46 4.78
CA VAL A 10 8.96 7.74 3.33
C VAL A 10 8.14 6.67 2.61
N LYS A 11 8.36 5.40 2.95
CA LYS A 11 7.59 4.28 2.41
C LYS A 11 6.10 4.42 2.75
N ASP A 12 5.75 4.78 3.98
CA ASP A 12 4.35 5.02 4.39
C ASP A 12 3.72 6.19 3.63
N MET A 13 4.47 7.27 3.42
CA MET A 13 4.02 8.42 2.62
C MET A 13 3.74 8.02 1.17
N ILE A 14 4.62 7.23 0.56
CA ILE A 14 4.45 6.72 -0.80
C ILE A 14 3.23 5.80 -0.88
N GLN A 15 3.12 4.82 0.03
CA GLN A 15 1.98 3.90 0.07
C GLN A 15 0.65 4.64 0.20
N SER A 16 0.58 5.64 1.09
CA SER A 16 -0.61 6.47 1.28
C SER A 16 -0.96 7.24 0.01
N THR A 17 0.04 7.85 -0.63
CA THR A 17 -0.15 8.62 -1.87
C THR A 17 -0.63 7.73 -3.02
N VAL A 18 -0.05 6.54 -3.17
CA VAL A 18 -0.47 5.56 -4.17
C VAL A 18 -1.91 5.11 -3.90
N ASN A 19 -2.24 4.72 -2.67
CA ASN A 19 -3.59 4.30 -2.30
C ASN A 19 -4.64 5.39 -2.59
N GLN A 20 -4.32 6.65 -2.27
CA GLN A 20 -5.20 7.78 -2.58
C GLN A 20 -5.35 8.02 -4.09
N GLY A 21 -4.25 7.92 -4.85
CA GLY A 21 -4.27 8.05 -6.30
C GLY A 21 -5.12 6.96 -6.96
N VAL A 22 -4.95 5.71 -6.53
CA VAL A 22 -5.71 4.55 -7.01
C VAL A 22 -7.20 4.71 -6.71
N LYS A 23 -7.56 5.16 -5.50
CA LYS A 23 -8.96 5.45 -5.14
C LYS A 23 -9.56 6.56 -6.00
N THR A 24 -8.80 7.64 -6.22
CA THR A 24 -9.26 8.75 -7.07
C THR A 24 -9.50 8.28 -8.51
N ALA A 25 -8.61 7.45 -9.04
CA ALA A 25 -8.77 6.88 -10.38
C ALA A 25 -9.97 5.92 -10.47
N GLU A 26 -10.22 5.12 -9.42
CA GLU A 26 -11.42 4.27 -9.31
C GLU A 26 -12.70 5.10 -9.37
N ASP A 27 -12.78 6.16 -8.55
CA ASP A 27 -13.96 7.03 -8.47
C ASP A 27 -14.26 7.70 -9.83
N ILE A 28 -13.21 8.18 -10.51
CA ILE A 28 -13.33 8.75 -11.86
C ILE A 28 -13.80 7.69 -12.87
N HIS A 29 -13.27 6.47 -12.81
CA HIS A 29 -13.66 5.40 -13.72
C HIS A 29 -15.14 5.03 -13.54
N ILE A 30 -15.60 4.91 -12.29
CA ILE A 30 -17.02 4.66 -11.98
C ILE A 30 -17.88 5.81 -12.52
N ALA A 31 -17.50 7.06 -12.27
CA ALA A 31 -18.25 8.22 -12.73
C ALA A 31 -18.37 8.28 -14.27
N ILE A 32 -17.29 7.96 -15.00
CA ILE A 32 -17.31 7.88 -16.47
C ILE A 32 -18.25 6.76 -16.94
N GLY A 33 -18.20 5.59 -16.30
CA GLY A 33 -19.10 4.48 -16.62
C GLY A 33 -20.57 4.83 -16.36
N ASP A 34 -20.85 5.52 -15.26
CA ASP A 34 -22.19 5.95 -14.88
C ASP A 34 -22.83 6.86 -15.93
N ILE A 35 -22.06 7.78 -16.54
CA ILE A 35 -22.55 8.63 -17.63
C ILE A 35 -23.06 7.78 -18.81
N ALA A 36 -22.35 6.70 -19.16
CA ALA A 36 -22.76 5.83 -20.28
C ALA A 36 -24.11 5.13 -19.97
N PHE A 37 -24.30 4.70 -18.73
CA PHE A 37 -25.54 4.10 -18.27
C PHE A 37 -26.69 5.13 -18.22
N GLU A 38 -26.46 6.35 -17.74
CA GLU A 38 -27.46 7.42 -17.73
C GLU A 38 -27.94 7.78 -19.15
N VAL A 39 -27.05 7.80 -20.14
CA VAL A 39 -27.43 8.05 -21.55
C VAL A 39 -28.33 6.93 -22.08
N LEU A 40 -28.01 5.67 -21.78
CA LEU A 40 -28.84 4.53 -22.16
C LEU A 40 -30.22 4.58 -21.45
N GLU A 41 -30.26 5.06 -20.20
CA GLU A 41 -31.51 5.32 -19.47
C GLU A 41 -32.40 6.32 -20.19
N GLN A 42 -31.84 7.47 -20.56
CA GLN A 42 -32.57 8.55 -21.24
C GLN A 42 -33.11 8.15 -22.61
N GLN A 43 -32.47 7.19 -23.28
CA GLN A 43 -32.93 6.66 -24.58
C GLN A 43 -34.09 5.65 -24.45
N GLY A 44 -34.59 5.39 -23.24
CA GLY A 44 -35.63 4.40 -22.98
C GLY A 44 -35.15 2.95 -23.21
N ARG A 45 -33.83 2.73 -23.16
CA ARG A 45 -33.18 1.43 -23.39
C ARG A 45 -32.73 0.76 -22.10
N PHE A 46 -33.19 1.25 -20.95
CA PHE A 46 -32.90 0.66 -19.64
C PHE A 46 -34.07 -0.16 -19.12
N ASP A 47 -33.83 -1.46 -19.04
CA ASP A 47 -34.63 -2.44 -18.32
C ASP A 47 -33.92 -2.83 -17.00
N GLU A 48 -34.44 -3.84 -16.29
CA GLU A 48 -33.77 -4.41 -15.11
C GLU A 48 -32.39 -4.99 -15.43
N GLU A 49 -32.18 -5.49 -16.65
CA GLU A 49 -30.92 -6.09 -17.09
C GLU A 49 -29.80 -5.02 -17.16
N ALA A 50 -30.14 -3.82 -17.60
CA ALA A 50 -29.23 -2.67 -17.62
C ALA A 50 -28.81 -2.19 -16.21
N LYS A 51 -29.69 -2.25 -15.22
CA LYS A 51 -29.33 -1.96 -13.81
C LYS A 51 -28.36 -3.00 -13.27
N ALA A 52 -28.64 -4.28 -13.48
CA ALA A 52 -27.74 -5.36 -13.09
C ALA A 52 -26.36 -5.21 -13.76
N LEU A 53 -26.32 -4.77 -15.02
CA LEU A 53 -25.08 -4.53 -15.75
C LEU A 53 -24.27 -3.36 -15.16
N ARG A 54 -24.92 -2.27 -14.74
CA ARG A 54 -24.27 -1.14 -14.06
C ARG A 54 -23.64 -1.57 -12.73
N GLU A 55 -24.35 -2.38 -11.96
CA GLU A 55 -23.83 -2.94 -10.70
C GLU A 55 -22.65 -3.87 -10.93
N GLN A 56 -22.73 -4.77 -11.92
CA GLN A 56 -21.63 -5.65 -12.30
C GLN A 56 -20.40 -4.87 -12.76
N HIS A 57 -20.60 -3.84 -13.58
CA HIS A 57 -19.53 -2.95 -14.02
C HIS A 57 -18.85 -2.29 -12.80
N THR A 58 -19.63 -1.71 -11.89
CA THR A 58 -19.10 -1.06 -10.68
C THR A 58 -18.33 -2.05 -9.80
N ALA A 59 -18.86 -3.26 -9.61
CA ALA A 59 -18.21 -4.31 -8.84
C ALA A 59 -16.89 -4.77 -9.48
N LEU A 60 -16.86 -4.91 -10.80
CA LEU A 60 -15.66 -5.27 -11.56
C LEU A 60 -14.58 -4.19 -11.43
N VAL A 61 -14.95 -2.92 -11.62
CA VAL A 61 -14.03 -1.79 -11.47
C VAL A 61 -13.44 -1.78 -10.05
N LYS A 62 -14.29 -1.87 -9.02
CA LYS A 62 -13.84 -1.96 -7.61
C LYS A 62 -12.91 -3.13 -7.35
N THR A 63 -13.15 -4.27 -7.98
CA THR A 63 -12.29 -5.46 -7.84
C THR A 63 -10.90 -5.21 -8.44
N ILE A 64 -10.84 -4.62 -9.63
CA ILE A 64 -9.57 -4.31 -10.31
C ILE A 64 -8.75 -3.31 -9.47
N TYR A 65 -9.34 -2.17 -9.09
CA TYR A 65 -8.65 -1.17 -8.29
C TYR A 65 -8.33 -1.67 -6.87
N GLY A 66 -9.17 -2.54 -6.31
CA GLY A 66 -8.89 -3.27 -5.08
C GLY A 66 -7.61 -4.11 -5.16
N LYS A 67 -7.41 -4.83 -6.27
CA LYS A 67 -6.16 -5.59 -6.48
C LYS A 67 -4.93 -4.71 -6.66
N ILE A 68 -5.07 -3.52 -7.25
CA ILE A 68 -3.96 -2.57 -7.32
C ILE A 68 -3.55 -2.12 -5.92
N ARG A 69 -4.51 -1.83 -5.03
CA ARG A 69 -4.21 -1.48 -3.63
C ARG A 69 -3.57 -2.63 -2.87
N GLU A 70 -4.09 -3.85 -3.03
CA GLU A 70 -3.52 -5.05 -2.40
C GLU A 70 -2.05 -5.25 -2.77
N VAL A 71 -1.69 -5.03 -4.04
CA VAL A 71 -0.29 -5.07 -4.49
C VAL A 71 0.54 -3.97 -3.81
N ASN A 72 0.02 -2.74 -3.69
CA ASN A 72 0.70 -1.66 -3.00
C ASN A 72 0.93 -1.96 -1.51
N ASP A 73 -0.04 -2.60 -0.86
CA ASP A 73 0.06 -3.00 0.54
C ASP A 73 1.09 -4.13 0.70
N THR A 74 1.04 -5.17 -0.13
CA THR A 74 2.02 -6.28 -0.14
C THR A 74 3.45 -5.79 -0.37
N VAL A 75 3.65 -4.86 -1.30
CA VAL A 75 4.98 -4.30 -1.59
C VAL A 75 5.50 -3.50 -0.39
N GLY A 76 4.63 -2.78 0.31
CA GLY A 76 5.03 -2.05 1.51
C GLY A 76 5.32 -2.93 2.70
N GLU A 77 4.52 -3.98 2.93
CA GLU A 77 4.81 -5.00 3.94
C GLU A 77 6.18 -5.63 3.70
N PHE A 78 6.47 -6.01 2.45
CA PHE A 78 7.79 -6.53 2.08
C PHE A 78 8.92 -5.52 2.35
N ALA A 79 8.69 -4.23 2.14
CA ALA A 79 9.68 -3.20 2.44
C ALA A 79 9.91 -3.07 3.96
N SER A 80 8.84 -3.11 4.78
CA SER A 80 8.95 -3.11 6.24
C SER A 80 9.75 -4.31 6.75
N ASP A 81 9.48 -5.51 6.23
CA ASP A 81 10.22 -6.72 6.60
C ASP A 81 11.73 -6.55 6.36
N ILE A 82 12.12 -5.92 5.24
CA ILE A 82 13.53 -5.62 4.95
C ILE A 82 14.10 -4.62 5.96
N PHE A 83 13.35 -3.57 6.26
CA PHE A 83 13.79 -2.52 7.19
C PHE A 83 13.97 -3.06 8.61
N GLU A 84 13.05 -3.88 9.10
CA GLU A 84 13.16 -4.55 10.41
C GLU A 84 14.41 -5.44 10.48
N ASN A 85 14.64 -6.28 9.47
CA ASN A 85 15.82 -7.15 9.42
C ASN A 85 17.16 -6.38 9.45
N ILE A 86 17.21 -5.21 8.79
CA ILE A 86 18.39 -4.34 8.79
C ILE A 86 18.58 -3.72 10.17
N GLU A 87 17.52 -3.19 10.79
CA GLU A 87 17.59 -2.58 12.12
C GLU A 87 18.01 -3.60 13.19
N ASP A 88 17.44 -4.81 13.15
CA ASP A 88 17.83 -5.90 14.05
C ASP A 88 19.30 -6.29 13.89
N SER A 89 19.79 -6.34 12.66
CA SER A 89 21.21 -6.63 12.37
C SER A 89 22.13 -5.56 12.94
N GLU A 90 21.79 -4.28 12.79
CA GLU A 90 22.56 -3.17 13.39
C GLU A 90 22.59 -3.24 14.91
N VAL A 91 21.46 -3.58 15.54
CA VAL A 91 21.34 -3.73 17.00
C VAL A 91 22.20 -4.90 17.50
N ILE A 92 22.20 -6.04 16.81
CA ILE A 92 23.03 -7.20 17.18
C ILE A 92 24.51 -6.85 17.10
N LEU A 93 24.96 -6.24 16.00
CA LEU A 93 26.36 -5.84 15.83
C LEU A 93 26.82 -4.85 16.90
N LYS A 94 25.98 -3.87 17.23
CA LYS A 94 26.26 -2.91 18.29
C LYS A 94 26.40 -3.59 19.66
N ASN A 95 25.48 -4.48 20.00
CA ASN A 95 25.52 -5.22 21.26
C ASN A 95 26.74 -6.15 21.37
N MET A 96 27.19 -6.74 20.26
CA MET A 96 28.41 -7.54 20.21
C MET A 96 29.66 -6.68 20.44
N ALA A 97 29.77 -5.54 19.75
CA ALA A 97 30.89 -4.61 19.93
C ALA A 97 30.97 -4.05 21.37
N ASP A 98 29.82 -3.73 21.97
CA ASP A 98 29.73 -3.24 23.35
C ASP A 98 30.15 -4.32 24.37
N LYS A 99 29.88 -5.61 24.09
CA LYS A 99 30.35 -6.73 24.93
C LYS A 99 31.86 -6.93 24.85
N GLU A 100 32.43 -6.96 23.64
CA GLU A 100 33.89 -7.10 23.45
C GLU A 100 34.67 -5.96 24.13
N THR A 101 34.13 -4.74 24.09
CA THR A 101 34.75 -3.57 24.72
C THR A 101 34.75 -3.70 26.26
N LYS A 102 33.66 -4.22 26.84
CA LYS A 102 33.55 -4.45 28.30
C LYS A 102 34.47 -5.57 28.79
N GLU A 103 34.59 -6.65 28.03
CA GLU A 103 35.47 -7.78 28.38
C GLU A 103 36.96 -7.39 28.35
N LYS A 104 37.40 -6.60 27.35
CA LYS A 104 38.78 -6.07 27.32
C LYS A 104 39.09 -5.17 28.52
N THR A 105 38.14 -4.32 28.92
CA THR A 105 38.34 -3.38 30.03
C THR A 105 38.43 -4.09 31.40
N GLN A 106 37.79 -5.26 31.55
CA GLN A 106 37.88 -6.09 32.76
C GLN A 106 39.11 -6.99 32.81
N SER A 107 39.73 -7.31 31.67
CA SER A 107 40.96 -8.12 31.61
C SER A 107 42.24 -7.32 31.88
N ASP A 108 42.19 -5.98 31.71
CA ASP A 108 43.34 -5.08 31.89
C ASP A 108 43.35 -4.37 33.26
N SER A 109 42.44 -4.73 34.18
CA SER A 109 42.37 -4.27 35.59
C SER A 109 42.67 -5.41 36.56
#